data_AF-A0A842T2K6-F1
#
_entry.id   AF-A0A842T2K6-F1
#
_cell.length_a   1.000
_cell.length_b   1.000
_cell.length_c   1.000
_cell.angle_alpha   90.00
_cell.angle_beta   90.00
_cell.angle_gamma   90.00
#
_symmetry.space_group_name_H-M   'P 1'
#
loop_
_entity.id
_entity.type
_entity.pdbx_description
1 polymer ?
#
loop_
_entity_poly.entity_id
_entity_poly.type
_entity_poly.pdbx_seq_one_letter_code
_entity_poly.pdbx_strand_id
1 'polypeptide(L)'
;MDYPLELIKNNYQRVIDEGEEYFHEIVDTLDGIRNEVLDHIANTDPRLLKNRDNLLIAIRITECVKIFDWILLSLLFGAYRSVNKELRFMIESVSQAYYIDCNHFSASLSSKFEILYALGNYGKFVGRTLFNKANFQDPLKENIYKIYGQLSHYVHPSSEESRFLLERIEEAGNKKKDRFSPILDVNRFDEDSLKKCLYYCKQVKNIIIGINQKFEEEFKENKF
;
A
#
# COMPACT_ATOMS: atom_id res chain seq x y z
N MET A 1 -35.06 -14.36 -3.67
CA MET A 1 -34.05 -15.44 -3.78
C MET A 1 -32.75 -14.81 -3.32
N ASP A 2 -32.61 -14.66 -2.00
CA ASP A 2 -31.60 -13.81 -1.33
C ASP A 2 -30.38 -14.59 -0.82
N TYR A 3 -30.24 -15.83 -1.29
CA TYR A 3 -29.20 -16.77 -0.87
C TYR A 3 -27.76 -16.23 -0.95
N PRO A 4 -27.37 -15.40 -1.96
CA PRO A 4 -26.01 -14.86 -2.01
C PRO A 4 -25.70 -13.86 -0.89
N LEU A 5 -26.68 -13.03 -0.50
CA LEU A 5 -26.50 -11.95 0.48
C LEU A 5 -26.35 -12.48 1.91
N GLU A 6 -27.22 -13.42 2.30
CA GLU A 6 -27.14 -14.07 3.61
C GLU A 6 -25.85 -14.88 3.78
N LEU A 7 -25.40 -15.57 2.72
CA LEU A 7 -24.12 -16.28 2.74
C LEU A 7 -22.94 -15.30 2.90
N ILE A 8 -22.94 -14.17 2.20
CA ILE A 8 -21.89 -13.14 2.33
C ILE A 8 -21.87 -12.57 3.75
N LYS A 9 -23.03 -12.19 4.31
CA LYS A 9 -23.14 -11.67 5.67
C LYS A 9 -22.61 -12.67 6.71
N ASN A 10 -23.02 -13.93 6.63
CA ASN A 10 -22.60 -14.95 7.59
C ASN A 10 -21.09 -15.19 7.58
N ASN A 11 -20.42 -15.06 6.43
CA ASN A 11 -18.96 -15.22 6.35
C ASN A 11 -18.22 -14.00 6.90
N TYR A 12 -18.65 -12.78 6.60
CA TYR A 12 -18.06 -11.59 7.22
C TYR A 12 -18.29 -11.58 8.73
N GLN A 13 -19.48 -11.98 9.20
CA GLN A 13 -19.74 -12.15 10.62
C GLN A 13 -18.76 -13.14 11.25
N ARG A 14 -18.50 -14.28 10.60
CA ARG A 14 -17.51 -15.25 11.09
C ARG A 14 -16.10 -14.66 11.19
N VAL A 15 -15.67 -13.88 10.20
CA VAL A 15 -14.36 -13.21 10.24
C VAL A 15 -14.29 -12.20 11.39
N ILE A 16 -15.38 -11.46 11.62
CA ILE A 16 -15.49 -10.52 12.73
C ILE A 16 -15.42 -11.27 14.06
N ASP A 17 -16.22 -12.32 14.23
CA ASP A 17 -16.28 -13.11 15.46
C ASP A 17 -14.92 -13.79 15.77
N GLU A 18 -14.24 -14.32 14.74
CA GLU A 18 -12.91 -14.94 14.89
C GLU A 18 -11.80 -13.91 15.18
N GLY A 19 -11.95 -12.67 14.69
CA GLY A 19 -10.93 -11.63 14.78
C GLY A 19 -11.14 -10.59 15.88
N GLU A 20 -12.30 -10.61 16.56
CA GLU A 20 -12.74 -9.55 17.48
C GLU A 20 -11.70 -9.23 18.57
N GLU A 21 -11.05 -10.26 19.11
CA GLU A 21 -10.03 -10.09 20.16
C GLU A 21 -8.80 -9.27 19.70
N TYR A 22 -8.56 -9.20 18.39
CA TYR A 22 -7.44 -8.45 17.80
C TYR A 22 -7.83 -7.03 17.36
N PHE A 23 -9.11 -6.66 17.39
CA PHE A 23 -9.56 -5.38 16.84
C PHE A 23 -8.91 -4.18 17.52
N HIS A 24 -8.75 -4.24 18.85
CA HIS A 24 -8.04 -3.19 19.59
C HIS A 24 -6.58 -3.06 19.14
N GLU A 25 -5.85 -4.18 19.01
CA GLU A 25 -4.45 -4.15 18.54
C GLU A 25 -4.35 -3.57 17.12
N ILE A 26 -5.27 -3.95 16.23
CA ILE A 26 -5.30 -3.46 14.84
C ILE A 26 -5.50 -1.95 14.81
N VAL A 27 -6.53 -1.47 15.51
CA VAL A 27 -6.88 -0.04 15.55
C VAL A 27 -5.73 0.76 16.17
N ASP A 28 -5.25 0.36 17.36
CA ASP A 28 -4.18 1.08 18.05
C ASP A 28 -2.89 1.12 17.22
N THR A 29 -2.56 0.02 16.53
CA THR A 29 -1.37 -0.05 15.68
C THR A 29 -1.47 0.90 14.48
N LEU A 30 -2.61 0.91 13.78
CA LEU A 30 -2.76 1.75 12.60
C LEU A 30 -2.97 3.23 12.94
N ASP A 31 -3.67 3.52 14.03
CA ASP A 31 -3.78 4.89 14.55
C ASP A 31 -2.41 5.42 14.98
N GLY A 32 -1.61 4.60 15.66
CA GLY A 32 -0.22 4.94 15.99
C GLY A 32 0.62 5.23 14.75
N ILE A 33 0.57 4.35 13.74
CA ILE A 33 1.25 4.56 12.44
C ILE A 33 0.81 5.87 11.78
N ARG A 34 -0.50 6.14 11.74
CA ARG A 34 -1.06 7.33 11.11
C ARG A 34 -0.58 8.59 11.82
N ASN A 35 -0.65 8.60 13.15
CA ASN A 35 -0.22 9.73 13.97
C ASN A 35 1.28 9.99 13.78
N GLU A 36 2.13 8.95 13.78
CA GLU A 36 3.56 9.12 13.53
C GLU A 36 3.86 9.72 12.14
N VAL A 37 3.14 9.29 11.10
CA VAL A 37 3.29 9.86 9.74
C VAL A 37 2.83 11.31 9.71
N LEU A 38 1.68 11.63 10.31
CA LEU A 38 1.16 12.99 10.38
C LEU A 38 2.08 13.92 11.18
N ASP A 39 2.57 13.46 12.33
CA ASP A 39 3.52 14.20 13.17
C ASP A 39 4.81 14.46 12.40
N HIS A 40 5.30 13.48 11.63
CA HIS A 40 6.47 13.68 10.79
C HIS A 40 6.26 14.78 9.75
N ILE A 41 5.14 14.76 9.02
CA ILE A 41 4.78 15.79 8.02
C ILE A 41 4.61 17.16 8.68
N ALA A 42 3.99 17.22 9.86
CA ALA A 42 3.78 18.48 10.58
C ALA A 42 5.10 19.16 10.97
N ASN A 43 6.17 18.39 11.12
CA ASN A 43 7.51 18.86 11.46
C ASN A 43 8.42 19.07 10.23
N THR A 44 7.91 18.92 9.01
CA THR A 44 8.67 19.19 7.78
C THR A 44 9.09 20.66 7.68
N ASP A 45 10.24 20.90 7.05
CA ASP A 45 10.82 22.24 6.89
C ASP A 45 9.77 23.27 6.38
N PRO A 46 9.55 24.39 7.10
CA PRO A 46 8.54 25.38 6.71
C PRO A 46 8.73 25.97 5.31
N ARG A 47 9.95 25.91 4.75
CA ARG A 47 10.22 26.36 3.37
C ARG A 47 9.61 25.41 2.34
N LEU A 48 9.60 24.10 2.61
CA LEU A 48 8.91 23.12 1.78
C LEU A 48 7.41 23.32 1.81
N LEU A 49 6.86 23.68 2.98
CA LEU A 49 5.43 23.94 3.14
C LEU A 49 4.92 25.08 2.25
N LYS A 50 5.77 26.03 1.86
CA LYS A 50 5.41 27.11 0.92
C LYS A 50 5.16 26.62 -0.50
N ASN A 51 5.79 25.52 -0.90
CA ASN A 51 5.68 24.93 -2.23
C ASN A 51 4.86 23.63 -2.24
N ARG A 52 4.23 23.27 -1.11
CA ARG A 52 3.59 21.95 -0.91
C ARG A 52 2.56 21.60 -2.00
N ASP A 53 1.85 22.60 -2.53
CA ASP A 53 0.81 22.38 -3.53
C ASP A 53 1.38 21.93 -4.88
N ASN A 54 2.70 22.10 -5.09
CA ASN A 54 3.43 21.63 -6.27
C ASN A 54 4.32 20.40 -5.98
N LEU A 55 4.32 19.87 -4.75
CA LEU A 55 5.14 18.72 -4.38
C LEU A 55 4.31 17.42 -4.50
N LEU A 56 4.72 16.55 -5.41
CA LEU A 56 4.10 15.23 -5.54
C LEU A 56 4.25 14.40 -4.26
N ILE A 57 5.40 14.53 -3.56
CA ILE A 57 5.67 13.76 -2.36
C ILE A 57 4.68 14.12 -1.25
N ALA A 58 4.34 15.40 -1.10
CA ALA A 58 3.32 15.85 -0.15
C ALA A 58 1.94 15.25 -0.47
N ILE A 59 1.56 15.22 -1.75
CA ILE A 59 0.31 14.61 -2.22
C ILE A 59 0.30 13.10 -1.92
N ARG A 60 1.38 12.38 -2.27
CA ARG A 60 1.47 10.92 -2.06
C ARG A 60 1.50 10.53 -0.60
N ILE A 61 2.16 11.29 0.27
CA ILE A 61 2.13 11.00 1.71
C ILE A 61 0.72 11.24 2.27
N THR A 62 0.02 12.28 1.82
CA THR A 62 -1.38 12.52 2.22
C THR A 62 -2.30 11.37 1.76
N GLU A 63 -2.07 10.84 0.55
CA GLU A 63 -2.78 9.67 0.05
C GLU A 63 -2.47 8.41 0.87
N CYS A 64 -1.21 8.22 1.28
CA CYS A 64 -0.80 7.11 2.15
C CYS A 64 -1.57 7.09 3.48
N VAL A 65 -1.82 8.26 4.08
CA VAL A 65 -2.64 8.36 5.30
C VAL A 65 -4.05 7.81 5.07
N LYS A 66 -4.69 8.15 3.94
CA LYS A 66 -6.02 7.62 3.60
C LYS A 66 -5.99 6.13 3.28
N ILE A 67 -4.90 5.64 2.68
CA ILE A 67 -4.73 4.21 2.42
C ILE A 67 -4.62 3.43 3.72
N PHE A 68 -4.02 3.98 4.79
CA PHE A 68 -4.03 3.30 6.09
C PHE A 68 -5.44 3.13 6.67
N ASP A 69 -6.35 4.09 6.46
CA ASP A 69 -7.76 3.93 6.86
C ASP A 69 -8.45 2.80 6.06
N TRP A 70 -8.10 2.64 4.78
CA TRP A 70 -8.56 1.51 3.96
C TRP A 70 -7.94 0.17 4.40
N ILE A 71 -6.67 0.17 4.79
CA ILE A 71 -5.98 -1.00 5.34
C ILE A 71 -6.64 -1.44 6.65
N LEU A 72 -7.06 -0.50 7.52
CA LEU A 72 -7.80 -0.82 8.74
C LEU A 72 -9.02 -1.67 8.42
N LEU A 73 -9.88 -1.19 7.52
CA LEU A 73 -11.07 -1.94 7.10
C LEU A 73 -10.68 -3.29 6.50
N SER A 74 -9.66 -3.32 5.65
CA SER A 74 -9.19 -4.57 5.03
C SER A 74 -8.72 -5.59 6.07
N LEU A 75 -8.03 -5.17 7.14
CA LEU A 75 -7.59 -6.07 8.21
C LEU A 75 -8.75 -6.61 9.03
N LEU A 76 -9.71 -5.75 9.41
CA LEU A 76 -10.90 -6.15 10.15
C LEU A 76 -11.76 -7.17 9.38
N PHE A 77 -11.71 -7.13 8.05
CA PHE A 77 -12.41 -8.08 7.18
C PHE A 77 -11.53 -9.21 6.64
N GLY A 78 -10.31 -9.41 7.17
CA GLY A 78 -9.44 -10.53 6.76
C GLY A 78 -8.93 -10.46 5.31
N ALA A 79 -8.93 -9.26 4.69
CA ALA A 79 -8.52 -9.01 3.32
C ALA A 79 -7.00 -8.77 3.18
N TYR A 80 -6.18 -9.65 3.77
CA TYR A 80 -4.72 -9.47 3.89
C TYR A 80 -3.98 -9.32 2.56
N ARG A 81 -4.47 -9.98 1.49
CA ARG A 81 -3.91 -9.81 0.14
C ARG A 81 -4.11 -8.40 -0.39
N SER A 82 -5.24 -7.76 -0.06
CA SER A 82 -5.49 -6.36 -0.42
C SER A 82 -4.49 -5.47 0.30
N VAL A 83 -4.32 -5.68 1.60
CA VAL A 83 -3.35 -4.93 2.42
C VAL A 83 -1.94 -4.96 1.81
N ASN A 84 -1.44 -6.14 1.44
CA ASN A 84 -0.09 -6.24 0.84
C ASN A 84 0.04 -5.46 -0.49
N LYS A 85 -1.03 -5.39 -1.29
CA LYS A 85 -1.03 -4.62 -2.55
C LYS A 85 -0.98 -3.12 -2.29
N GLU A 86 -1.79 -2.66 -1.35
CA GLU A 86 -1.84 -1.25 -0.97
C GLU A 86 -0.50 -0.80 -0.39
N LEU A 87 0.09 -1.59 0.51
CA LEU A 87 1.41 -1.30 1.07
C LEU A 87 2.50 -1.25 -0.01
N ARG A 88 2.45 -2.13 -1.01
CA ARG A 88 3.37 -2.12 -2.16
C ARG A 88 3.21 -0.85 -2.99
N PHE A 89 1.96 -0.49 -3.28
CA PHE A 89 1.62 0.73 -4.00
C PHE A 89 2.11 1.98 -3.27
N MET A 90 1.99 2.03 -1.94
CA MET A 90 2.49 3.16 -1.14
C MET A 90 4.01 3.33 -1.29
N ILE A 91 4.80 2.24 -1.19
CA ILE A 91 6.26 2.31 -1.38
C ILE A 91 6.62 2.82 -2.78
N GLU A 92 5.97 2.28 -3.82
CA GLU A 92 6.20 2.70 -5.20
C GLU A 92 5.82 4.15 -5.44
N SER A 93 4.61 4.54 -5.07
CA SER A 93 4.07 5.88 -5.34
C SER A 93 4.87 6.97 -4.64
N VAL A 94 5.27 6.76 -3.39
CA VAL A 94 6.13 7.71 -2.64
C VAL A 94 7.53 7.78 -3.25
N SER A 95 8.11 6.65 -3.67
CA SER A 95 9.42 6.64 -4.33
C SER A 95 9.40 7.34 -5.70
N GLN A 96 8.31 7.18 -6.46
CA GLN A 96 8.11 7.90 -7.73
C GLN A 96 8.02 9.40 -7.49
N ALA A 97 7.23 9.82 -6.50
CA ALA A 97 7.07 11.22 -6.16
C ALA A 97 8.38 11.86 -5.70
N TYR A 98 9.13 11.18 -4.82
CA TYR A 98 10.48 11.57 -4.42
C TYR A 98 11.38 11.83 -5.64
N TYR A 99 11.47 10.86 -6.56
CA TYR A 99 12.34 11.00 -7.72
C TYR A 99 11.94 12.20 -8.58
N ILE A 100 10.64 12.37 -8.86
CA ILE A 100 10.18 13.48 -9.68
C ILE A 100 10.45 14.82 -9.01
N ASP A 101 10.14 14.95 -7.71
CA ASP A 101 10.35 16.22 -7.01
C ASP A 101 11.83 16.58 -6.86
N CYS A 102 12.73 15.60 -6.67
CA CYS A 102 14.17 15.87 -6.66
C CYS A 102 14.71 16.35 -8.02
N ASN A 103 14.20 15.80 -9.13
CA ASN A 103 14.70 16.13 -10.48
C ASN A 103 13.98 17.33 -11.12
N HIS A 104 12.77 17.63 -10.67
CA HIS A 104 11.88 18.64 -11.27
C HIS A 104 11.21 19.52 -10.22
N PHE A 105 11.92 19.88 -9.15
CA PHE A 105 11.38 20.61 -7.99
C PHE A 105 10.49 21.80 -8.38
N SER A 106 10.99 22.69 -9.25
CA SER A 106 10.32 23.93 -9.67
C SER A 106 9.25 23.74 -10.75
N ALA A 107 9.05 22.52 -11.25
CA ALA A 107 8.03 22.26 -12.25
C ALA A 107 6.62 22.32 -11.64
N SER A 108 5.64 22.71 -12.45
CA SER A 108 4.24 22.65 -12.06
C SER A 108 3.79 21.21 -11.82
N LEU A 109 2.77 21.03 -10.98
CA LEU A 109 2.18 19.72 -10.72
C LEU A 109 1.71 19.02 -12.01
N SER A 110 1.12 19.77 -12.95
CA SER A 110 0.69 19.24 -14.26
C SER A 110 1.85 18.66 -15.05
N SER A 111 2.96 19.40 -15.13
CA SER A 111 4.18 18.94 -15.82
C SER A 111 4.77 17.70 -15.15
N LYS A 112 4.76 17.66 -13.81
CA LYS A 112 5.23 16.48 -13.06
C LYS A 112 4.38 15.24 -13.34
N PHE A 113 3.07 15.38 -13.51
CA PHE A 113 2.19 14.26 -13.90
C PHE A 113 2.46 13.76 -15.31
N GLU A 114 2.71 14.66 -16.28
CA GLU A 114 3.08 14.28 -17.64
C GLU A 114 4.39 13.46 -17.67
N ILE A 115 5.39 13.90 -16.91
CA ILE A 115 6.67 13.18 -16.76
C ILE A 115 6.43 11.80 -16.14
N LEU A 116 5.64 11.73 -15.07
CA LEU A 116 5.31 10.46 -14.40
C LEU A 116 4.61 9.48 -15.37
N TYR A 117 3.66 9.98 -16.16
CA TYR A 117 2.95 9.19 -17.18
C TYR A 117 3.92 8.67 -18.26
N ALA A 118 4.81 9.53 -18.76
CA ALA A 118 5.82 9.14 -19.75
C ALA A 118 6.79 8.09 -19.19
N LEU A 119 7.29 8.27 -17.97
CA LEU A 119 8.19 7.31 -17.33
C LEU A 119 7.50 5.97 -17.02
N GLY A 120 6.23 5.99 -16.64
CA GLY A 120 5.42 4.79 -16.43
C GLY A 120 5.27 3.96 -17.71
N ASN A 121 4.93 4.60 -18.83
CA ASN A 121 4.66 3.91 -20.09
C ASN A 121 5.92 3.49 -20.86
N TYR A 122 6.98 4.31 -20.83
CA TYR A 122 8.15 4.10 -21.68
C TYR A 122 9.41 3.69 -20.91
N GLY A 123 9.47 4.00 -19.60
CA GLY A 123 10.70 3.91 -18.81
C GLY A 123 10.79 2.73 -17.84
N LYS A 124 9.77 1.87 -17.77
CA LYS A 124 9.63 0.81 -16.73
C LYS A 124 9.87 1.39 -15.33
N PHE A 125 9.18 2.47 -15.00
CA PHE A 125 9.37 3.25 -13.77
C PHE A 125 8.64 2.64 -12.56
N VAL A 126 8.94 1.37 -12.29
CA VAL A 126 8.33 0.54 -11.23
C VAL A 126 9.38 -0.37 -10.59
N GLY A 127 9.10 -0.85 -9.38
CA GLY A 127 9.94 -1.78 -8.63
C GLY A 127 11.44 -1.44 -8.62
N ARG A 128 12.29 -2.44 -8.91
CA ARG A 128 13.76 -2.29 -8.80
C ARG A 128 14.35 -1.23 -9.72
N THR A 129 13.79 -1.04 -10.92
CA THR A 129 14.25 -0.01 -11.86
C THR A 129 14.02 1.39 -11.29
N LEU A 130 12.85 1.62 -10.66
CA LEU A 130 12.54 2.85 -9.96
C LEU A 130 13.51 3.10 -8.81
N PHE A 131 13.71 2.13 -7.92
CA PHE A 131 14.53 2.32 -6.72
C PHE A 131 16.01 2.54 -7.04
N ASN A 132 16.51 1.96 -8.14
CA ASN A 132 17.84 2.28 -8.66
C ASN A 132 17.93 3.72 -9.20
N LYS A 133 16.89 4.21 -9.89
CA LYS A 133 16.84 5.59 -10.42
C LYS A 133 16.69 6.63 -9.30
N ALA A 134 15.95 6.30 -8.24
CA ALA A 134 15.77 7.17 -7.07
C ALA A 134 17.05 7.35 -6.24
N ASN A 135 18.10 6.55 -6.49
CA ASN A 135 19.40 6.69 -5.84
C ASN A 135 19.34 6.77 -4.29
N PHE A 136 18.43 6.00 -3.68
CA PHE A 136 18.40 5.86 -2.22
C PHE A 136 19.74 5.31 -1.70
N GLN A 137 20.15 5.75 -0.51
CA GLN A 137 21.35 5.23 0.17
C GLN A 137 20.98 4.18 1.22
N ASP A 138 21.95 3.38 1.63
CA ASP A 138 21.77 2.42 2.72
C ASP A 138 21.73 3.17 4.07
N PRO A 139 20.91 2.71 5.04
CA PRO A 139 20.15 1.44 5.06
C PRO A 139 18.75 1.51 4.41
N LEU A 140 18.29 2.68 3.97
CA LEU A 140 16.93 2.86 3.44
C LEU A 140 16.70 2.03 2.18
N LYS A 141 17.65 2.01 1.26
CA LYS A 141 17.57 1.25 0.00
C LYS A 141 17.43 -0.25 0.23
N GLU A 142 18.26 -0.82 1.10
CA GLU A 142 18.15 -2.23 1.50
C GLU A 142 16.78 -2.55 2.09
N ASN A 143 16.27 -1.69 2.98
CA ASN A 143 14.96 -1.89 3.59
C ASN A 143 13.83 -1.85 2.54
N ILE A 144 13.85 -0.88 1.62
CA ILE A 144 12.91 -0.80 0.51
C ILE A 144 12.94 -2.09 -0.31
N TYR A 145 14.12 -2.57 -0.71
CA TYR A 145 14.21 -3.79 -1.51
C TYR A 145 13.67 -5.02 -0.80
N LYS A 146 14.01 -5.17 0.49
CA LYS A 146 13.55 -6.28 1.30
C LYS A 146 12.02 -6.30 1.41
N ILE A 147 11.44 -5.19 1.82
CA ILE A 147 10.00 -5.10 2.09
C ILE A 147 9.20 -5.14 0.77
N TYR A 148 9.62 -4.39 -0.24
CA TYR A 148 8.96 -4.39 -1.54
C TYR A 148 9.03 -5.77 -2.21
N GLY A 149 10.16 -6.47 -2.13
CA GLY A 149 10.30 -7.83 -2.65
C GLY A 149 9.34 -8.80 -1.97
N GLN A 150 9.22 -8.72 -0.64
CA GLN A 150 8.29 -9.53 0.14
C GLN A 150 6.82 -9.25 -0.22
N LEU A 151 6.44 -7.99 -0.38
CA LEU A 151 5.09 -7.58 -0.79
C LEU A 151 4.78 -7.97 -2.24
N SER A 152 5.80 -8.04 -3.11
CA SER A 152 5.65 -8.40 -4.52
C SER A 152 5.35 -9.89 -4.75
N HIS A 153 5.62 -10.77 -3.79
CA HIS A 153 5.21 -12.18 -3.86
C HIS A 153 3.70 -12.38 -3.76
N TYR A 154 2.95 -11.36 -3.35
CA TYR A 154 1.49 -11.37 -3.25
C TYR A 154 0.80 -10.84 -4.52
N VAL A 155 1.54 -10.68 -5.61
CA VAL A 155 1.02 -10.31 -6.94
C VAL A 155 0.42 -11.55 -7.61
N HIS A 156 -0.71 -11.33 -8.28
CA HIS A 156 -1.69 -12.32 -8.72
C HIS A 156 -1.14 -13.61 -9.37
N PRO A 157 -1.91 -14.71 -9.23
CA PRO A 157 -1.93 -15.75 -10.25
C PRO A 157 -2.22 -15.10 -11.61
N SER A 158 -1.47 -15.46 -12.65
CA SER A 158 -1.65 -15.03 -14.04
C SER A 158 -3.12 -15.01 -14.50
N SER A 159 -3.44 -14.31 -15.59
CA SER A 159 -4.81 -14.33 -16.15
C SER A 159 -5.33 -15.75 -16.39
N GLU A 160 -4.41 -16.67 -16.67
CA GLU A 160 -4.65 -18.10 -16.86
C GLU A 160 -5.03 -18.79 -15.55
N GLU A 161 -4.30 -18.52 -14.46
CA GLU A 161 -4.64 -19.03 -13.13
C GLU A 161 -5.92 -18.38 -12.56
N SER A 162 -6.17 -17.11 -12.88
CA SER A 162 -7.43 -16.44 -12.52
C SER A 162 -8.62 -17.04 -13.29
N ARG A 163 -8.43 -17.39 -14.57
CA ARG A 163 -9.43 -18.12 -15.37
C ARG A 163 -9.65 -19.53 -14.84
N PHE A 164 -8.59 -20.24 -14.46
CA PHE A 164 -8.67 -21.56 -13.83
C PHE A 164 -9.40 -21.51 -12.48
N LEU A 165 -9.19 -20.44 -11.71
CA LEU A 165 -9.92 -20.22 -10.45
C LEU A 165 -11.41 -20.03 -10.75
N LEU A 166 -11.76 -19.15 -11.70
CA LEU A 166 -13.12 -18.87 -12.16
C LEU A 166 -13.83 -20.12 -12.72
N GLU A 167 -13.15 -20.90 -13.55
CA GLU A 167 -13.64 -22.18 -14.08
C GLU A 167 -13.93 -23.17 -12.94
N ARG A 168 -13.06 -23.24 -11.91
CA ARG A 168 -13.33 -24.04 -10.70
C ARG A 168 -14.49 -23.51 -9.86
N ILE A 169 -14.74 -22.20 -9.84
CA ILE A 169 -15.94 -21.61 -9.20
C ILE A 169 -17.20 -22.09 -9.92
N GLU A 170 -17.20 -22.07 -11.25
CA GLU A 170 -18.33 -22.50 -12.08
C GLU A 170 -18.57 -24.01 -12.00
N GLU A 171 -17.52 -24.82 -11.96
CA GLU A 171 -17.61 -26.28 -11.78
C GLU A 171 -18.09 -26.67 -10.37
N ALA A 172 -17.66 -25.95 -9.32
CA ALA A 172 -18.12 -26.14 -7.96
C ALA A 172 -19.59 -25.73 -7.78
N GLY A 173 -20.02 -24.63 -8.43
CA GLY A 173 -21.42 -24.19 -8.46
C GLY A 173 -22.37 -25.21 -9.11
N ASN A 174 -21.87 -26.03 -10.04
CA ASN A 174 -22.65 -27.07 -10.72
C ASN A 174 -22.66 -28.43 -10.00
N LYS A 175 -21.77 -28.67 -9.03
CA LYS A 175 -21.72 -29.91 -8.23
C LYS A 175 -22.10 -29.65 -6.77
N LYS A 176 -23.41 -29.71 -6.52
CA LYS A 176 -24.11 -29.64 -5.22
C LYS A 176 -24.12 -28.27 -4.52
N LYS A 177 -25.35 -27.88 -4.19
CA LYS A 177 -25.84 -26.67 -3.50
C LYS A 177 -25.23 -26.29 -2.14
N ASP A 178 -24.15 -26.93 -1.65
CA ASP A 178 -23.81 -26.82 -0.22
C ASP A 178 -22.39 -26.41 0.16
N ARG A 179 -21.42 -26.21 -0.73
CA ARG A 179 -20.05 -25.91 -0.28
C ARG A 179 -19.30 -24.93 -1.18
N PHE A 180 -19.04 -23.76 -0.60
CA PHE A 180 -17.94 -22.82 -0.90
C PHE A 180 -18.05 -21.99 -2.20
N SER A 181 -18.31 -20.69 -2.06
CA SER A 181 -18.00 -19.70 -3.10
C SER A 181 -16.54 -19.28 -2.94
N PRO A 182 -15.67 -19.41 -3.96
CA PRO A 182 -14.26 -19.07 -3.86
C PRO A 182 -13.98 -17.56 -3.73
N ILE A 183 -14.99 -16.71 -3.94
CA ILE A 183 -14.96 -15.29 -3.55
C ILE A 183 -14.92 -15.14 -2.01
N LEU A 184 -15.52 -16.09 -1.28
CA LEU A 184 -15.54 -16.15 0.18
C LEU A 184 -14.27 -16.81 0.77
N ASP A 185 -13.40 -17.35 -0.08
CA ASP A 185 -12.10 -17.93 0.30
C ASP A 185 -10.97 -16.87 0.27
N VAL A 186 -11.31 -15.61 -0.07
CA VAL A 186 -10.35 -14.49 -0.17
C VAL A 186 -10.24 -13.71 1.14
N ASN A 187 -11.33 -13.64 1.91
CA ASN A 187 -11.43 -12.92 3.18
C ASN A 187 -11.70 -13.93 4.29
N ARG A 188 -10.66 -14.23 5.07
CA ARG A 188 -10.73 -15.16 6.19
C ARG A 188 -9.80 -14.65 7.28
N PHE A 189 -10.22 -14.75 8.54
CA PHE A 189 -9.31 -14.49 9.63
C PHE A 189 -8.17 -15.51 9.64
N ASP A 190 -6.94 -15.01 9.69
CA ASP A 190 -5.72 -15.79 9.77
C ASP A 190 -4.71 -14.98 10.58
N GLU A 191 -4.47 -15.40 11.81
CA GLU A 191 -3.66 -14.67 12.79
C GLU A 191 -2.23 -14.42 12.27
N ASP A 192 -1.63 -15.40 11.59
CA ASP A 192 -0.29 -15.27 11.03
C ASP A 192 -0.24 -14.21 9.91
N SER A 193 -1.22 -14.22 9.01
CA SER A 193 -1.36 -13.20 7.96
C SER A 193 -1.64 -11.82 8.55
N LEU A 194 -2.45 -11.74 9.62
CA LEU A 194 -2.70 -10.50 10.34
C LEU A 194 -1.40 -9.92 10.92
N LYS A 195 -0.69 -10.70 11.74
CA LYS A 195 0.59 -10.29 12.36
C LYS A 195 1.60 -9.87 11.31
N LYS A 196 1.67 -10.60 10.19
CA LYS A 196 2.55 -10.28 9.06
C LYS A 196 2.15 -8.96 8.39
N CYS A 197 0.87 -8.70 8.19
CA CYS A 197 0.39 -7.42 7.65
C CYS A 197 0.68 -6.26 8.59
N LEU A 198 0.45 -6.41 9.91
CA LEU A 198 0.78 -5.38 10.90
C LEU A 198 2.29 -5.08 10.92
N TYR A 199 3.13 -6.13 10.83
CA TYR A 199 4.58 -5.96 10.63
C TYR A 199 4.89 -5.14 9.37
N TYR A 200 4.28 -5.46 8.22
CA TYR A 200 4.51 -4.72 6.99
C TYR A 200 4.01 -3.28 7.06
N CYS A 201 2.88 -3.00 7.72
CA CYS A 201 2.40 -1.63 7.94
C CYS A 201 3.45 -0.80 8.67
N LYS A 202 4.06 -1.35 9.74
CA LYS A 202 5.14 -0.68 10.49
C LYS A 202 6.38 -0.43 9.62
N GLN A 203 6.77 -1.40 8.79
CA GLN A 203 7.92 -1.25 7.90
C GLN A 203 7.67 -0.23 6.79
N VAL A 204 6.49 -0.25 6.18
CA VAL A 204 6.10 0.72 5.13
C VAL A 204 6.01 2.13 5.70
N LYS A 205 5.45 2.30 6.90
CA LYS A 205 5.52 3.58 7.64
C LYS A 205 6.96 4.09 7.76
N ASN A 206 7.89 3.25 8.23
CA ASN A 206 9.30 3.62 8.36
C ASN A 206 9.92 4.01 7.00
N ILE A 207 9.57 3.31 5.92
CA ILE A 207 10.03 3.62 4.57
C ILE A 207 9.49 4.98 4.10
N ILE A 208 8.20 5.26 4.29
CA ILE A 208 7.57 6.53 3.91
C ILE A 208 8.26 7.70 4.63
N ILE A 209 8.45 7.57 5.95
CA ILE A 209 9.17 8.57 6.75
C ILE A 209 10.61 8.73 6.25
N GLY A 210 11.32 7.62 6.01
CA GLY A 210 12.71 7.67 5.54
C GLY A 210 12.86 8.32 4.16
N ILE A 211 11.92 8.07 3.23
CA ILE A 211 11.92 8.74 1.92
C ILE A 211 11.65 10.24 2.08
N ASN A 212 10.72 10.63 2.94
CA ASN A 212 10.45 12.05 3.20
C ASN A 212 11.65 12.75 3.84
N GLN A 213 12.29 12.13 4.83
CA GLN A 213 13.53 12.66 5.44
C GLN A 213 14.62 12.86 4.38
N LYS A 214 14.82 11.87 3.51
CA LYS A 214 15.80 11.98 2.43
C LYS A 214 15.45 13.11 1.46
N PHE A 215 14.17 13.30 1.14
CA PHE A 215 13.72 14.45 0.34
C PHE A 215 14.06 15.78 1.00
N GLU A 216 13.83 15.91 2.30
CA GLU A 216 14.16 17.13 3.05
C GLU A 216 15.66 17.43 3.07
N GLU A 217 16.50 16.40 3.18
CA GLU A 217 17.96 16.52 3.10
C GLU A 217 18.38 17.06 1.72
N GLU A 218 17.91 16.42 0.65
CA GLU A 218 18.20 16.84 -0.73
C GLU A 218 17.71 18.28 -0.98
N PHE A 219 16.56 18.66 -0.42
CA PHE A 219 16.05 20.03 -0.50
C PHE A 219 16.99 21.04 0.18
N LYS A 220 17.48 20.71 1.39
CA LYS A 220 18.38 21.58 2.16
C LYS A 220 19.75 21.74 1.50
N GLU A 221 20.30 20.66 0.94
CA GLU A 221 21.62 20.66 0.30
C GLU A 221 21.62 21.42 -1.04
N ASN A 222 20.60 21.19 -1.86
CA ASN A 222 20.52 21.77 -3.20
C ASN A 222 20.00 23.23 -3.21
N LYS A 223 19.63 23.78 -2.04
CA LYS A 223 19.14 25.17 -1.86
C LYS A 223 18.06 25.58 -2.88
N PHE A 224 17.11 24.69 -3.14
CA PHE A 224 15.94 25.05 -3.95
C PHE A 224 15.10 26.17 -3.29
#